data_AF-A0A0D0ASN6-F1
#
_entry.id   AF-A0A0D0ASN6-F1
#
_cell.length_a   1.000
_cell.length_b   1.000
_cell.length_c   1.000
_cell.angle_alpha   90.00
_cell.angle_beta   90.00
_cell.angle_gamma   90.00
#
_symmetry.space_group_name_H-M   'P 1'
#
loop_
_entity.id
_entity.type
_entity.pdbx_description
1 polymer ?
#
loop_
_entity_poly.entity_id
_entity_poly.type
_entity_poly.pdbx_seq_one_letter_code
_entity_poly.pdbx_strand_id
1 'polypeptide(L)'
;AFEIPRVIIDLAKSHIHVPLTLLTPSAFERIHTDPSCIKMRKGMILDDPKRSVLDASGFPAETTLQPADFHEATENFMQLLEHVAGPAIIERFKRHRRFCLSRKPFVDNYEAILAFDIETRRMFFNTKGFLTEAAYERRWNDTISKISQKKADEASANAIKETNKVTALVAKLEGSSNSTRYQPYPTSKPKSDGSNTGPDGKPFWKGKGASTDGPLCLLCGRNGHKASECSQTHTSKNKPVVCHWKDKILLKSNATIVCISFNIGKCVAPKHGSEFAHVCSVCGSSSH
;
A
#
# COMPACT_ATOMS: atom_id res chain seq x y z
N ALA A 1 -23.87 -2.99 29.71
CA ALA A 1 -22.60 -2.91 28.97
C ALA A 1 -21.72 -4.06 29.43
N PHE A 2 -21.01 -4.73 28.53
CA PHE A 2 -20.06 -5.78 28.90
C PHE A 2 -18.86 -5.16 29.63
N GLU A 3 -18.36 -5.81 30.68
CA GLU A 3 -17.09 -5.44 31.32
C GLU A 3 -15.92 -5.67 30.34
N ILE A 4 -14.78 -5.05 30.58
CA ILE A 4 -13.60 -5.24 29.73
C ILE A 4 -13.06 -6.67 29.93
N PRO A 5 -12.98 -7.50 28.87
CA PRO A 5 -12.43 -8.85 28.99
C PRO A 5 -11.02 -8.88 29.58
N ARG A 6 -10.79 -9.79 30.52
CA ARG A 6 -9.49 -9.90 31.21
C ARG A 6 -8.30 -10.07 30.26
N VAL A 7 -8.48 -10.81 29.17
CA VAL A 7 -7.45 -11.02 28.14
C VAL A 7 -7.00 -9.72 27.46
N ILE A 8 -7.87 -8.71 27.37
CA ILE A 8 -7.54 -7.38 26.84
C ILE A 8 -6.74 -6.58 27.87
N ILE A 9 -7.12 -6.66 29.16
CA ILE A 9 -6.37 -6.03 30.25
C ILE A 9 -4.95 -6.61 30.31
N ASP A 10 -4.81 -7.93 30.21
CA ASP A 10 -3.51 -8.60 30.27
C ASP A 10 -2.64 -8.27 29.04
N LEU A 11 -3.24 -8.06 27.86
CA LEU A 11 -2.56 -7.54 26.67
C LEU A 11 -2.00 -6.13 26.91
N ALA A 12 -2.82 -5.23 27.45
CA ALA A 12 -2.41 -3.85 27.77
C ALA A 12 -1.32 -3.80 28.85
N LYS A 13 -1.42 -4.63 29.91
CA LYS A 13 -0.40 -4.77 30.96
C LYS A 13 0.91 -5.35 30.45
N SER A 14 0.88 -5.99 29.29
CA SER A 14 2.08 -6.49 28.60
C SER A 14 2.77 -5.42 27.74
N HIS A 15 2.31 -4.16 27.80
CA HIS A 15 2.81 -3.06 26.99
C HIS A 15 2.71 -3.32 25.48
N ILE A 16 1.70 -4.09 25.07
CA ILE A 16 1.39 -4.32 23.66
C ILE A 16 0.23 -3.41 23.28
N HIS A 17 0.35 -2.78 22.11
CA HIS A 17 -0.70 -1.93 21.55
C HIS A 17 -2.03 -2.68 21.49
N VAL A 18 -3.08 -2.08 22.04
CA VAL A 18 -4.45 -2.60 22.01
C VAL A 18 -5.24 -1.88 20.92
N PRO A 19 -5.61 -2.55 19.82
CA PRO A 19 -6.45 -1.95 18.79
C PRO A 19 -7.82 -1.53 19.32
N LEU A 20 -8.33 -0.36 18.91
CA LEU A 20 -9.70 0.07 19.25
C LEU A 20 -10.77 -0.88 18.72
N THR A 21 -10.49 -1.63 17.65
CA THR A 21 -11.40 -2.68 17.14
C THR A 21 -11.56 -3.85 18.12
N LEU A 22 -10.69 -4.01 19.13
CA LEU A 22 -10.91 -4.92 20.27
C LEU A 22 -11.77 -4.32 21.37
N LEU A 23 -11.97 -3.00 21.36
CA LEU A 23 -12.64 -2.24 22.41
C LEU A 23 -14.03 -1.76 21.99
N THR A 24 -14.57 -2.27 20.88
CA THR A 24 -15.96 -2.03 20.51
C THR A 24 -16.89 -2.95 21.32
N PRO A 25 -18.16 -2.55 21.55
CA PRO A 25 -19.12 -3.44 22.23
C PRO A 25 -19.29 -4.79 21.53
N SER A 26 -19.30 -4.81 20.19
CA SER A 26 -19.38 -6.06 19.43
C SER A 26 -18.17 -6.97 19.65
N ALA A 27 -16.97 -6.40 19.81
CA ALA A 27 -15.79 -7.19 20.16
C ALA A 27 -15.88 -7.75 21.58
N PHE A 28 -16.35 -6.95 22.54
CA PHE A 28 -16.59 -7.43 23.91
C PHE A 28 -17.62 -8.55 23.94
N GLU A 29 -18.77 -8.37 23.29
CA GLU A 29 -19.81 -9.40 23.19
C GLU A 29 -19.25 -10.69 22.60
N ARG A 30 -18.51 -10.60 21.49
CA ARG A 30 -17.88 -11.75 20.85
C ARG A 30 -16.92 -12.48 21.79
N ILE A 31 -16.09 -11.76 22.54
CA ILE A 31 -15.14 -12.37 23.48
C ILE A 31 -15.85 -13.06 24.65
N HIS A 32 -16.98 -12.52 25.13
CA HIS A 32 -17.75 -13.13 26.23
C HIS A 32 -18.57 -14.33 25.79
N THR A 33 -19.09 -14.31 24.55
CA THR A 33 -20.03 -15.32 24.05
C THR A 33 -19.36 -16.45 23.27
N ASP A 34 -18.22 -16.19 22.65
CA ASP A 34 -17.48 -17.15 21.83
C ASP A 34 -16.02 -17.29 22.30
N PRO A 35 -15.73 -18.23 23.22
CA PRO A 35 -14.36 -18.49 23.68
C PRO A 35 -13.39 -18.89 22.55
N SER A 36 -13.89 -19.41 21.42
CA SER A 36 -13.04 -19.84 20.30
C SER A 36 -12.41 -18.66 19.54
N CYS A 37 -12.97 -17.46 19.70
CA CYS A 37 -12.40 -16.25 19.12
C CYS A 37 -11.11 -15.78 19.83
N ILE A 38 -10.88 -16.23 21.08
CA ILE A 38 -9.70 -15.89 21.88
C ILE A 38 -8.53 -16.76 21.41
N LYS A 39 -7.68 -16.20 20.57
CA LYS A 39 -6.40 -16.81 20.18
C LYS A 39 -5.29 -16.21 21.02
N MET A 40 -4.40 -17.05 21.52
CA MET A 40 -3.26 -16.61 22.33
C MET A 40 -1.95 -16.85 21.58
N ARG A 41 -0.99 -15.91 21.67
CA ARG A 41 0.31 -15.99 21.03
C ARG A 41 1.44 -15.74 22.03
N LYS A 42 2.50 -16.55 21.94
CA LYS A 42 3.75 -16.41 22.70
C LYS A 42 4.81 -15.68 21.87
N GLY A 43 5.87 -15.19 22.54
CA GLY A 43 6.99 -14.52 21.87
C GLY A 43 6.69 -13.11 21.38
N MET A 44 5.55 -12.52 21.76
CA MET A 44 5.22 -11.12 21.44
C MET A 44 5.90 -10.12 22.38
N ILE A 45 6.40 -10.57 23.52
CA ILE A 45 7.10 -9.76 24.51
C ILE A 45 8.56 -10.22 24.52
N LEU A 46 9.49 -9.32 24.18
CA LEU A 46 10.92 -9.66 24.09
C LEU A 46 11.50 -10.06 25.44
N ASP A 47 11.08 -9.38 26.51
CA ASP A 47 11.59 -9.59 27.87
C ASP A 47 10.98 -10.84 28.55
N ASP A 48 9.82 -11.31 28.08
CA ASP A 48 9.19 -12.54 28.55
C ASP A 48 8.55 -13.32 27.38
N PRO A 49 9.36 -14.06 26.61
CA PRO A 49 8.87 -14.79 25.44
C PRO A 49 7.88 -15.92 25.78
N LYS A 50 7.86 -16.37 27.04
CA LYS A 50 6.99 -17.47 27.49
C LYS A 50 5.58 -16.98 27.80
N ARG A 51 5.41 -15.71 28.16
CA ARG A 51 4.11 -15.10 28.40
C ARG A 51 3.25 -15.12 27.14
N SER A 52 2.06 -15.67 27.31
CA SER A 52 1.05 -15.77 26.27
C SER A 52 0.10 -14.58 26.39
N VAL A 53 -0.16 -13.89 25.29
CA VAL A 53 -1.05 -12.73 25.22
C VAL A 53 -2.09 -12.91 24.11
N LEU A 54 -3.17 -12.14 24.17
CA LEU A 54 -4.20 -12.16 23.13
C LEU A 54 -3.62 -11.80 21.76
N ASP A 55 -3.90 -12.63 20.76
CA ASP A 55 -3.60 -12.37 19.36
C ASP A 55 -4.74 -11.58 18.71
N ALA A 56 -4.50 -10.30 18.49
CA ALA A 56 -5.48 -9.38 17.89
C ALA A 56 -5.75 -9.64 16.40
N SER A 57 -5.01 -10.53 15.72
CA SER A 57 -5.16 -10.78 14.28
C SER A 57 -6.50 -11.43 13.88
N GLY A 58 -7.23 -12.00 14.83
CA GLY A 58 -8.59 -12.53 14.63
C GLY A 58 -9.71 -11.47 14.60
N PHE A 59 -9.34 -10.20 14.79
CA PHE A 59 -10.25 -9.06 14.82
C PHE A 59 -10.00 -8.12 13.64
N PRO A 60 -10.97 -7.28 13.25
CA PRO A 60 -10.80 -6.33 12.15
C PRO A 60 -9.58 -5.45 12.36
N ALA A 61 -8.89 -5.13 11.27
CA ALA A 61 -7.76 -4.22 11.30
C ALA A 61 -8.22 -2.86 11.84
N GLU A 62 -7.40 -2.24 12.69
CA GLU A 62 -7.81 -1.02 13.38
C GLU A 62 -8.16 0.14 12.45
N THR A 63 -7.52 0.20 11.29
CA THR A 63 -7.80 1.17 10.22
C THR A 63 -9.18 1.01 9.58
N THR A 64 -9.91 -0.06 9.86
CA THR A 64 -11.27 -0.29 9.36
C THR A 64 -12.35 0.12 10.36
N LEU A 65 -11.96 0.61 11.55
CA LEU A 65 -12.90 1.10 12.57
C LEU A 65 -13.74 2.24 11.99
N GLN A 66 -15.07 2.18 12.14
CA GLN A 66 -15.96 3.19 11.58
C GLN A 66 -16.09 4.42 12.48
N PRO A 67 -16.42 5.60 11.92
CA PRO A 67 -16.63 6.82 12.71
C PRO A 67 -17.64 6.65 13.84
N ALA A 68 -18.70 5.88 13.61
CA ALA A 68 -19.75 5.61 14.61
C ALA A 68 -19.19 4.84 15.83
N ASP A 69 -18.34 3.84 15.58
CA ASP A 69 -17.77 2.99 16.63
C ASP A 69 -16.63 3.68 17.40
N PHE A 70 -16.01 4.71 16.82
CA PHE A 70 -14.87 5.41 17.41
C PHE A 70 -15.17 6.01 18.79
N HIS A 71 -16.37 6.58 18.95
CA HIS A 71 -16.76 7.21 20.21
C HIS A 71 -16.81 6.21 21.37
N GLU A 72 -17.46 5.06 21.14
CA GLU A 72 -17.61 3.99 22.14
C GLU A 72 -16.29 3.28 22.40
N ALA A 73 -15.54 2.96 21.33
CA ALA A 73 -14.24 2.31 21.46
C ALA A 73 -13.23 3.17 22.24
N THR A 74 -13.23 4.48 22.02
CA THR A 74 -12.36 5.40 22.78
C THR A 74 -12.81 5.59 24.22
N GLU A 75 -14.11 5.46 24.52
CA GLU A 75 -14.61 5.47 25.89
C GLU A 75 -14.18 4.21 26.64
N ASN A 76 -14.34 3.04 26.02
CA ASN A 76 -13.86 1.77 26.56
C ASN A 76 -12.33 1.75 26.70
N PHE A 77 -11.61 2.47 25.84
CA PHE A 77 -10.17 2.68 25.99
C PHE A 77 -9.83 3.51 27.24
N MET A 78 -10.64 4.53 27.60
CA MET A 78 -10.42 5.26 28.86
C MET A 78 -10.59 4.36 30.07
N GLN A 79 -11.63 3.51 30.07
CA GLN A 79 -11.86 2.52 31.13
C GLN A 79 -10.70 1.50 31.20
N LEU A 80 -10.18 1.06 30.05
CA LEU A 80 -8.99 0.18 30.02
C LEU A 80 -7.79 0.84 30.70
N LEU A 81 -7.56 2.13 30.46
CA LEU A 81 -6.44 2.86 31.05
C LEU A 81 -6.52 2.93 32.58
N GLU A 82 -7.72 2.94 33.18
CA GLU A 82 -7.88 2.88 34.65
C GLU A 82 -7.30 1.61 35.25
N HIS A 83 -7.19 0.51 34.47
CA HIS A 83 -6.59 -0.74 34.92
C HIS A 83 -5.07 -0.82 34.73
N VAL A 84 -4.47 0.03 33.89
CA VAL A 84 -3.09 -0.16 33.41
C VAL A 84 -2.22 1.10 33.45
N ALA A 85 -2.79 2.26 33.73
CA ALA A 85 -2.08 3.54 33.69
C ALA A 85 -2.39 4.42 34.91
N GLY A 86 -1.45 5.32 35.24
CA GLY A 86 -1.65 6.28 36.32
C GLY A 86 -2.49 7.50 35.90
N PRO A 87 -2.98 8.31 36.86
CA PRO A 87 -3.88 9.43 36.60
C PRO A 87 -3.35 10.45 35.58
N ALA A 88 -2.05 10.74 35.60
CA ALA A 88 -1.44 11.68 34.67
C ALA A 88 -1.50 11.21 33.20
N ILE A 89 -1.39 9.89 32.98
CA ILE A 89 -1.49 9.28 31.65
C ILE A 89 -2.94 9.31 31.17
N ILE A 90 -3.88 8.95 32.05
CA ILE A 90 -5.31 8.99 31.77
C ILE A 90 -5.72 10.41 31.36
N GLU A 91 -5.26 11.44 32.07
CA GLU A 91 -5.59 12.83 31.71
C GLU A 91 -5.01 13.26 30.36
N ARG A 92 -3.80 12.80 30.02
CA ARG A 92 -3.23 13.02 28.68
C ARG A 92 -4.11 12.40 27.59
N PHE A 93 -4.58 11.18 27.79
CA PHE A 93 -5.46 10.52 26.83
C PHE A 93 -6.86 11.13 26.78
N LYS A 94 -7.39 11.66 27.89
CA LYS A 94 -8.62 12.48 27.88
C LYS A 94 -8.44 13.74 27.03
N ARG A 95 -7.29 14.41 27.12
CA ARG A 95 -6.95 15.56 26.27
C ARG A 95 -6.82 15.15 24.80
N HIS A 96 -6.13 14.04 24.52
CA HIS A 96 -6.00 13.49 23.16
C HIS A 96 -7.36 13.16 22.55
N ARG A 97 -8.24 12.48 23.30
CA ARG A 97 -9.60 12.16 22.85
C ARG A 97 -10.39 13.44 22.54
N ARG A 98 -10.38 14.43 23.43
CA ARG A 98 -11.01 15.74 23.18
C ARG A 98 -10.46 16.40 21.93
N PHE A 99 -9.14 16.35 21.72
CA PHE A 99 -8.51 16.87 20.52
C PHE A 99 -9.05 16.18 19.25
N CYS A 100 -9.05 14.84 19.21
CA CYS A 100 -9.57 14.06 18.09
C CYS A 100 -11.05 14.37 17.79
N LEU A 101 -11.90 14.35 18.82
CA LEU A 101 -13.34 14.61 18.66
C LEU A 101 -13.68 16.07 18.29
N SER A 102 -12.78 17.01 18.56
CA SER A 102 -12.97 18.41 18.20
C SER A 102 -12.62 18.75 16.74
N ARG A 103 -12.02 17.82 15.98
CA ARG A 103 -11.63 18.05 14.58
C ARG A 103 -12.89 18.05 13.69
N LYS A 104 -13.20 19.19 13.08
CA LYS A 104 -14.36 19.37 12.21
C LYS A 104 -13.96 19.68 10.77
N PRO A 105 -14.72 19.22 9.76
CA PRO A 105 -15.77 18.20 9.85
C PRO A 105 -15.19 16.82 10.24
N PHE A 106 -15.81 16.14 11.20
CA PHE A 106 -15.25 14.91 11.80
C PHE A 106 -15.17 13.77 10.80
N VAL A 107 -16.25 13.55 10.04
CA VAL A 107 -16.34 12.45 9.06
C VAL A 107 -15.30 12.60 7.96
N ASP A 108 -15.13 13.80 7.39
CA ASP A 108 -14.20 14.01 6.27
C ASP A 108 -12.74 13.83 6.70
N ASN A 109 -12.43 14.23 7.94
CA ASN A 109 -11.12 14.11 8.55
C ASN A 109 -10.89 12.76 9.25
N TYR A 110 -11.89 11.87 9.28
CA TYR A 110 -11.88 10.70 10.15
C TYR A 110 -10.68 9.77 9.90
N GLU A 111 -10.30 9.54 8.64
CA GLU A 111 -9.11 8.75 8.31
C GLU A 111 -7.85 9.32 8.97
N ALA A 112 -7.72 10.65 9.02
CA ALA A 112 -6.59 11.32 9.67
C ALA A 112 -6.69 11.28 11.20
N ILE A 113 -7.90 11.45 11.75
CA ILE A 113 -8.17 11.31 13.17
C ILE A 113 -7.76 9.92 13.65
N LEU A 114 -8.25 8.88 12.98
CA LEU A 114 -7.98 7.49 13.32
C LEU A 114 -6.49 7.16 13.17
N ALA A 115 -5.85 7.57 12.08
CA ALA A 115 -4.42 7.32 11.88
C ALA A 115 -3.56 7.97 12.99
N PHE A 116 -3.88 9.21 13.37
CA PHE A 116 -3.18 9.94 14.42
C PHE A 116 -3.42 9.35 15.81
N ASP A 117 -4.65 8.92 16.10
CA ASP A 117 -4.99 8.22 17.35
C ASP A 117 -4.26 6.88 17.49
N ILE A 118 -4.24 6.08 16.41
CA ILE A 118 -3.48 4.81 16.34
C ILE A 118 -2.00 5.07 16.63
N GLU A 119 -1.40 6.06 15.97
CA GLU A 119 0.01 6.40 16.19
C GLU A 119 0.28 6.81 17.63
N THR A 120 -0.57 7.67 18.20
CA THR A 120 -0.40 8.17 19.56
C THR A 120 -0.48 7.04 20.58
N ARG A 121 -1.46 6.14 20.46
CA ARG A 121 -1.57 4.96 21.33
C ARG A 121 -0.42 3.99 21.14
N ARG A 122 0.01 3.72 19.90
CA ARG A 122 1.18 2.88 19.63
C ARG A 122 2.45 3.43 20.26
N MET A 123 2.68 4.73 20.15
CA MET A 123 3.82 5.37 20.79
C MET A 123 3.79 5.17 22.31
N PHE A 124 2.64 5.35 22.95
CA PHE A 124 2.50 5.09 24.38
C PHE A 124 2.80 3.62 24.74
N PHE A 125 2.19 2.65 24.06
CA PHE A 125 2.43 1.24 24.40
C PHE A 125 3.86 0.78 24.08
N ASN A 126 4.44 1.23 22.98
CA ASN A 126 5.75 0.77 22.52
C ASN A 126 6.92 1.47 23.24
N THR A 127 6.81 2.76 23.54
CA THR A 127 7.94 3.54 24.09
C THR A 127 7.64 4.17 25.43
N LYS A 128 6.39 4.09 25.93
CA LYS A 128 5.90 4.82 27.11
C LYS A 128 6.06 6.34 27.00
N GLY A 129 6.33 6.83 25.79
CA GLY A 129 6.58 8.23 25.50
C GLY A 129 5.34 8.96 24.99
N PHE A 130 5.40 10.29 25.07
CA PHE A 130 4.45 11.19 24.45
C PHE A 130 5.21 12.26 23.66
N LEU A 131 4.58 12.77 22.61
CA LEU A 131 5.06 13.96 21.93
C LEU A 131 4.98 15.16 22.87
N THR A 132 5.94 16.07 22.73
CA THR A 132 5.80 17.43 23.27
C THR A 132 4.67 18.16 22.55
N GLU A 133 4.11 19.20 23.16
CA GLU A 133 2.97 19.93 22.56
C GLU A 133 3.28 20.42 21.13
N ALA A 134 4.46 21.02 20.93
CA ALA A 134 4.90 21.49 19.61
C ALA A 134 5.10 20.34 18.60
N ALA A 135 5.59 19.18 19.05
CA ALA A 135 5.74 18.02 18.18
C ALA A 135 4.38 17.36 17.88
N TYR A 136 3.44 17.42 18.82
CA TYR A 136 2.10 16.86 18.70
C TYR A 136 1.28 17.58 17.63
N GLU A 137 1.24 18.92 17.66
CA GLU A 137 0.56 19.72 16.64
C GLU A 137 1.18 19.55 15.26
N ARG A 138 2.52 19.60 15.18
CA ARG A 138 3.23 19.34 13.92
C ARG A 138 2.88 17.97 13.37
N ARG A 139 2.85 16.95 14.23
CA ARG A 139 2.56 15.58 13.81
C ARG A 139 1.12 15.40 13.33
N TRP A 140 0.17 16.10 13.94
CA TRP A 140 -1.20 16.17 13.45
C TRP A 140 -1.26 16.77 12.04
N ASN A 141 -0.62 17.92 11.84
CA ASN A 141 -0.57 18.61 10.55
C ASN A 141 0.09 17.74 9.46
N ASP A 142 1.18 17.04 9.78
CA ASP A 142 1.80 16.10 8.86
C ASP A 142 0.85 14.95 8.49
N THR A 143 0.09 14.43 9.46
CA THR A 143 -0.84 13.32 9.25
C THR A 143 -1.99 13.73 8.34
N ILE A 144 -2.62 14.87 8.59
CA ILE A 144 -3.70 15.37 7.74
C ILE A 144 -3.21 15.67 6.32
N SER A 145 -2.05 16.33 6.17
CA SER A 145 -1.48 16.60 4.84
C SER A 145 -1.17 15.32 4.06
N LYS A 146 -0.61 14.30 4.70
CA LYS A 146 -0.33 13.00 4.06
C LYS A 146 -1.59 12.33 3.56
N ILE A 147 -2.66 12.34 4.35
CA ILE A 147 -3.93 11.69 3.99
C ILE A 147 -4.66 12.48 2.91
N SER A 148 -4.66 13.81 2.99
CA SER A 148 -5.20 14.66 1.91
C SER A 148 -4.47 14.43 0.59
N GLN A 149 -3.14 14.31 0.61
CA GLN A 149 -2.36 14.01 -0.60
C GLN A 149 -2.70 12.62 -1.15
N LYS A 150 -2.75 11.60 -0.29
CA LYS A 150 -3.15 10.24 -0.69
C LYS A 150 -4.54 10.22 -1.34
N LYS A 151 -5.52 10.91 -0.75
CA LYS A 151 -6.88 11.02 -1.31
C LYS A 151 -6.87 11.73 -2.67
N ALA A 152 -6.08 12.78 -2.83
CA ALA A 152 -5.94 13.50 -4.10
C ALA A 152 -5.31 12.61 -5.19
N ASP A 153 -4.25 11.86 -4.84
CA ASP A 153 -3.58 10.94 -5.76
C ASP A 153 -4.52 9.80 -6.19
N GLU A 154 -5.29 9.22 -5.25
CA GLU A 154 -6.28 8.18 -5.52
C GLU A 154 -7.43 8.70 -6.39
N ALA A 155 -7.93 9.91 -6.13
CA ALA A 155 -8.96 10.55 -6.94
C ALA A 155 -8.45 10.80 -8.38
N SER A 156 -7.22 11.29 -8.53
CA SER A 156 -6.61 11.49 -9.84
C SER A 156 -6.42 10.17 -10.58
N ALA A 157 -5.97 9.11 -9.89
CA ALA A 157 -5.78 7.79 -10.49
C ALA A 157 -7.12 7.18 -10.95
N ASN A 158 -8.19 7.36 -10.17
CA ASN A 158 -9.52 6.89 -10.51
C ASN A 158 -10.12 7.66 -11.68
N ALA A 159 -9.93 8.99 -11.73
CA ALA A 159 -10.35 9.81 -12.86
C ALA A 159 -9.71 9.33 -14.17
N ILE A 160 -8.39 9.10 -14.17
CA ILE A 160 -7.67 8.57 -15.35
C ILE A 160 -8.21 7.20 -15.78
N LYS A 161 -8.51 6.31 -14.83
CA LYS A 161 -9.09 4.99 -15.12
C LYS A 161 -10.46 5.12 -15.79
N GLU A 162 -11.33 6.00 -15.28
CA GLU A 162 -12.65 6.23 -15.86
C GLU A 162 -12.56 6.88 -17.25
N THR A 163 -11.68 7.87 -17.43
CA THR A 163 -11.44 8.46 -18.76
C THR A 163 -10.95 7.41 -19.76
N ASN A 164 -10.05 6.52 -19.36
CA ASN A 164 -9.57 5.43 -20.22
C ASN A 164 -10.68 4.43 -20.57
N LYS A 165 -11.57 4.09 -19.63
CA LYS A 165 -12.74 3.25 -19.89
C LYS A 165 -13.69 3.88 -20.90
N VAL A 166 -14.02 5.16 -20.72
CA VAL A 166 -14.89 5.90 -21.66
C VAL A 166 -14.25 5.99 -23.05
N THR A 167 -12.95 6.31 -23.12
CA THR A 167 -12.21 6.36 -24.39
C THR A 167 -12.22 5.02 -25.12
N ALA A 168 -12.04 3.90 -24.39
CA ALA A 168 -12.11 2.56 -24.95
C ALA A 168 -13.52 2.21 -25.47
N LEU A 169 -14.58 2.68 -24.80
CA LEU A 169 -15.96 2.48 -25.25
C LEU A 169 -16.27 3.29 -26.52
N VAL A 170 -15.84 4.56 -26.58
CA VAL A 170 -16.01 5.40 -27.78
C VAL A 170 -15.27 4.79 -28.98
N ALA A 171 -14.01 4.37 -28.81
CA ALA A 171 -13.25 3.71 -29.86
C ALA A 171 -13.92 2.41 -30.36
N LYS A 172 -14.65 1.69 -29.49
CA LYS A 172 -15.41 0.48 -29.86
C LYS A 172 -16.68 0.82 -30.65
N LEU A 173 -17.32 1.95 -30.37
CA LEU A 173 -18.50 2.43 -31.10
C LEU A 173 -18.10 2.98 -32.48
N GLU A 174 -17.02 3.76 -32.55
CA GLU A 174 -16.46 4.29 -33.80
C GLU A 174 -15.82 3.20 -34.67
N GLY A 175 -15.23 2.16 -34.06
CA GLY A 175 -14.74 0.97 -34.76
C GLY A 175 -15.85 0.05 -35.29
N SER A 176 -17.13 0.31 -34.97
CA SER A 176 -18.29 -0.46 -35.44
C SER A 176 -19.06 0.23 -36.58
N SER A 177 -18.60 1.39 -37.06
CA SER A 177 -19.13 1.99 -38.29
C SER A 177 -18.53 1.34 -39.54
N ASN A 178 -18.70 0.02 -39.70
CA ASN A 178 -18.77 -0.56 -41.03
C ASN A 178 -20.13 -0.18 -41.60
N SER A 179 -20.16 1.04 -42.14
CA SER A 179 -21.19 1.57 -43.03
C SER A 179 -21.64 0.47 -44.00
N THR A 180 -22.85 -0.04 -43.81
CA THR A 180 -23.66 -0.71 -44.83
C THR A 180 -23.98 0.30 -45.92
N ARG A 181 -22.99 0.64 -46.74
CA ARG A 181 -23.21 1.34 -48.00
C ARG A 181 -23.73 0.29 -48.97
N TYR A 182 -25.03 0.37 -49.23
CA TYR A 182 -25.73 -0.44 -50.23
C TYR A 182 -24.99 -0.34 -51.57
N GLN A 183 -24.36 -1.42 -52.01
CA GLN A 183 -23.79 -1.55 -53.36
C GLN A 183 -24.73 -2.43 -54.20
N PRO A 184 -25.43 -1.87 -55.20
CA PRO A 184 -26.12 -2.67 -56.18
C PRO A 184 -25.07 -3.21 -57.16
N TYR A 185 -25.17 -4.50 -57.48
CA TYR A 185 -24.36 -5.30 -58.40
C TYR A 185 -23.14 -6.06 -57.82
N PRO A 186 -23.08 -7.39 -58.02
CA PRO A 186 -21.91 -8.19 -57.69
C PRO A 186 -20.88 -8.15 -58.84
N THR A 187 -19.69 -7.62 -58.57
CA THR A 187 -18.53 -7.79 -59.46
C THR A 187 -17.85 -9.13 -59.19
N SER A 188 -17.86 -9.97 -60.21
CA SER A 188 -17.20 -11.25 -60.34
C SER A 188 -15.68 -11.16 -60.16
N LYS A 189 -15.12 -12.07 -59.36
CA LYS A 189 -13.68 -12.34 -59.32
C LYS A 189 -13.24 -13.10 -60.57
N PRO A 190 -12.02 -12.85 -61.08
CA PRO A 190 -11.22 -13.91 -61.67
C PRO A 190 -9.93 -14.18 -60.87
N LYS A 191 -9.55 -15.46 -60.91
CA LYS A 191 -8.28 -16.02 -60.44
C LYS A 191 -7.15 -15.67 -61.42
N SER A 192 -5.92 -15.51 -60.92
CA SER A 192 -4.73 -15.97 -61.66
C SER A 192 -3.53 -16.20 -60.73
N ASP A 193 -2.92 -17.38 -60.89
CA ASP A 193 -1.58 -17.77 -60.42
C ASP A 193 -0.49 -17.11 -61.28
N GLY A 194 0.73 -16.93 -60.75
CA GLY A 194 1.94 -16.76 -61.57
C GLY A 194 3.10 -15.90 -61.01
N SER A 195 4.07 -16.56 -60.37
CA SER A 195 5.56 -16.43 -60.49
C SER A 195 6.27 -15.10 -60.88
N ASN A 196 7.16 -14.65 -59.96
CA ASN A 196 8.49 -13.99 -60.07
C ASN A 196 8.78 -12.83 -61.04
N THR A 197 9.27 -11.69 -60.51
CA THR A 197 10.65 -11.14 -60.74
C THR A 197 10.81 -9.73 -60.13
N GLY A 198 11.97 -9.47 -59.50
CA GLY A 198 12.58 -8.13 -59.41
C GLY A 198 12.18 -7.22 -58.24
N PRO A 199 13.05 -6.27 -57.85
CA PRO A 199 13.40 -6.02 -56.45
C PRO A 199 12.84 -4.71 -55.92
N ASP A 200 12.36 -4.69 -54.67
CA ASP A 200 12.55 -3.60 -53.72
C ASP A 200 11.70 -3.80 -52.46
N GLY A 201 12.32 -3.59 -51.30
CA GLY A 201 11.62 -3.16 -50.11
C GLY A 201 11.02 -4.25 -49.22
N LYS A 202 11.74 -4.48 -48.12
CA LYS A 202 11.29 -4.86 -46.76
C LYS A 202 11.46 -6.34 -46.40
N PRO A 203 12.36 -6.69 -45.47
CA PRO A 203 12.36 -8.01 -44.88
C PRO A 203 11.16 -8.14 -43.93
N PHE A 204 10.32 -9.10 -44.27
CA PHE A 204 9.35 -9.73 -43.42
C PHE A 204 10.03 -10.25 -42.14
N TRP A 205 9.77 -9.62 -40.99
CA TRP A 205 9.95 -10.25 -39.69
C TRP A 205 8.60 -10.37 -38.99
N LYS A 206 7.95 -11.48 -39.30
CA LYS A 206 6.89 -12.08 -38.50
C LYS A 206 7.52 -12.57 -37.19
N GLY A 207 7.59 -11.71 -36.17
CA GLY A 207 7.88 -12.09 -34.78
C GLY A 207 6.56 -12.22 -34.01
N LYS A 208 5.93 -13.39 -34.04
CA LYS A 208 5.75 -14.27 -32.88
C LYS A 208 5.51 -13.51 -31.58
N GLY A 209 4.24 -13.50 -31.16
CA GLY A 209 3.80 -12.95 -29.90
C GLY A 209 4.41 -13.63 -28.68
N ALA A 210 4.67 -12.82 -27.67
CA ALA A 210 4.45 -13.17 -26.29
C ALA A 210 3.52 -12.08 -25.74
N SER A 211 2.38 -12.44 -25.16
CA SER A 211 1.55 -11.48 -24.42
C SER A 211 2.41 -10.77 -23.38
N THR A 212 2.72 -9.49 -23.59
CA THR A 212 3.51 -8.63 -22.69
C THR A 212 2.61 -7.97 -21.65
N ASP A 213 1.69 -8.71 -21.05
CA ASP A 213 0.65 -8.13 -20.17
C ASP A 213 1.08 -8.07 -18.68
N GLY A 214 2.40 -8.14 -18.43
CA GLY A 214 2.97 -8.17 -17.08
C GLY A 214 4.10 -7.14 -16.90
N PRO A 215 4.36 -6.68 -15.66
CA PRO A 215 5.36 -5.66 -15.38
C PRO A 215 6.77 -6.11 -15.82
N LEU A 216 7.57 -5.17 -16.34
CA LEU A 216 8.98 -5.37 -16.65
C LEU A 216 9.80 -5.34 -15.37
N CYS A 217 10.54 -6.41 -15.08
CA CYS A 217 11.41 -6.49 -13.93
C CYS A 217 12.69 -5.66 -14.13
N LEU A 218 12.93 -4.67 -13.27
CA LEU A 218 14.11 -3.80 -13.33
C LEU A 218 15.44 -4.51 -12.96
N LEU A 219 15.40 -5.72 -12.38
CA LEU A 219 16.61 -6.47 -12.05
C LEU A 219 17.07 -7.37 -13.19
N CYS A 220 16.16 -8.10 -13.82
CA CYS A 220 16.50 -9.09 -14.84
C CYS A 220 16.06 -8.70 -16.26
N GLY A 221 15.25 -7.65 -16.43
CA GLY A 221 14.75 -7.21 -17.74
C GLY A 221 13.80 -8.20 -18.42
N ARG A 222 13.12 -9.07 -17.64
CA ARG A 222 12.07 -9.99 -18.10
C ARG A 222 10.69 -9.47 -17.67
N ASN A 223 9.65 -9.81 -18.44
CA ASN A 223 8.28 -9.47 -18.11
C ASN A 223 7.65 -10.49 -17.15
N GLY A 224 6.62 -10.07 -16.43
CA GLY A 224 5.74 -10.95 -15.65
C GLY A 224 5.97 -10.96 -14.14
N HIS A 225 6.92 -10.18 -13.61
CA HIS A 225 7.16 -10.06 -12.17
C HIS A 225 7.79 -8.72 -11.79
N LYS A 226 7.66 -8.33 -10.52
CA LYS A 226 8.29 -7.13 -9.96
C LYS A 226 9.73 -7.41 -9.52
N ALA A 227 10.54 -6.36 -9.43
CA ALA A 227 11.91 -6.45 -8.89
C ALA A 227 11.95 -7.04 -7.46
N SER A 228 10.95 -6.76 -6.64
CA SER A 228 10.81 -7.30 -5.27
C SER A 228 10.61 -8.82 -5.21
N GLU A 229 10.13 -9.42 -6.29
CA GLU A 229 9.80 -10.86 -6.40
C GLU A 229 10.77 -11.59 -7.35
N CYS A 230 11.85 -10.90 -7.78
CA CYS A 230 12.78 -11.44 -8.77
C CYS A 230 13.74 -12.46 -8.13
N SER A 231 13.56 -13.73 -8.46
CA SER A 231 14.46 -14.84 -8.11
C SER A 231 15.49 -15.18 -9.20
N GLN A 232 15.50 -14.44 -10.30
CA GLN A 232 16.38 -14.72 -11.45
C GLN A 232 17.84 -14.36 -11.16
N THR A 233 18.75 -15.28 -11.49
CA THR A 233 20.21 -15.07 -11.38
C THR A 233 20.81 -14.45 -12.64
N HIS A 234 20.09 -14.52 -13.77
CA HIS A 234 20.51 -14.03 -15.08
C HIS A 234 19.46 -13.10 -15.70
N THR A 235 19.94 -12.10 -16.43
CA THR A 235 19.12 -11.13 -17.18
C THR A 235 18.47 -11.77 -18.42
N SER A 236 17.59 -11.05 -19.11
CA SER A 236 17.01 -11.44 -20.41
C SER A 236 18.06 -11.61 -21.50
N LYS A 237 19.25 -11.01 -21.34
CA LYS A 237 20.42 -11.15 -22.23
C LYS A 237 21.43 -12.19 -21.75
N ASN A 238 21.04 -13.07 -20.83
CA ASN A 238 21.89 -14.13 -20.25
C ASN A 238 23.17 -13.62 -19.54
N LYS A 239 23.18 -12.36 -19.09
CA LYS A 239 24.25 -11.81 -18.23
C LYS A 239 23.88 -11.98 -16.75
N PRO A 240 24.85 -12.18 -15.83
CA PRO A 240 24.58 -12.22 -14.40
C PRO A 240 23.84 -10.96 -13.92
N VAL A 241 22.84 -11.13 -13.05
CA VAL A 241 22.12 -10.00 -12.45
C VAL A 241 23.04 -9.26 -11.48
N VAL A 242 23.27 -7.97 -11.73
CA VAL A 242 24.21 -7.11 -11.00
C VAL A 242 23.59 -6.41 -9.78
N CYS A 243 22.26 -6.39 -9.66
CA CYS A 243 21.53 -5.76 -8.56
C CYS A 243 20.69 -6.77 -7.77
N HIS A 244 20.26 -6.40 -6.57
CA HIS A 244 19.28 -7.17 -5.80
C HIS A 244 18.28 -6.22 -5.11
N TRP A 245 17.15 -6.77 -4.70
CA TRP A 245 16.13 -6.02 -3.97
C TRP A 245 16.28 -6.20 -2.46
N LYS A 246 16.36 -5.07 -1.73
CA LYS A 246 16.30 -5.02 -0.27
C LYS A 246 15.68 -3.68 0.13
N ASP A 247 14.35 -3.60 0.03
CA ASP A 247 13.53 -2.38 0.09
C ASP A 247 13.80 -1.32 -1.00
N LYS A 248 15.01 -1.32 -1.55
CA LYS A 248 15.50 -0.54 -2.69
C LYS A 248 16.30 -1.45 -3.63
N ILE A 249 16.60 -0.95 -4.83
CA ILE A 249 17.52 -1.62 -5.75
C ILE A 249 18.95 -1.31 -5.31
N LEU A 250 19.72 -2.35 -4.99
CA LEU A 250 21.12 -2.24 -4.55
C LEU A 250 22.05 -2.95 -5.52
N LEU A 251 23.17 -2.33 -5.87
CA LEU A 251 24.28 -2.99 -6.56
C LEU A 251 24.86 -4.10 -5.68
N LYS A 252 25.12 -5.28 -6.25
CA LYS A 252 25.75 -6.39 -5.51
C LYS A 252 27.21 -6.13 -5.18
N SER A 253 27.91 -5.31 -5.95
CA SER A 253 29.34 -5.04 -5.78
C SER A 253 29.66 -4.21 -4.54
N ASN A 254 28.85 -3.19 -4.25
CA ASN A 254 29.15 -2.19 -3.23
C ASN A 254 27.94 -1.75 -2.40
N ALA A 255 26.78 -2.41 -2.56
CA ALA A 255 25.53 -2.08 -1.91
C ALA A 255 25.05 -0.64 -2.12
N THR A 256 25.51 0.06 -3.16
CA THR A 256 25.02 1.41 -3.49
C THR A 256 23.58 1.35 -3.99
N ILE A 257 22.77 2.32 -3.57
CA ILE A 257 21.37 2.44 -3.96
C ILE A 257 21.30 2.90 -5.41
N VAL A 258 20.60 2.16 -6.27
CA VAL A 258 20.39 2.53 -7.66
C VAL A 258 19.14 3.39 -7.79
N CYS A 259 19.25 4.50 -8.54
CA CYS A 259 18.12 5.37 -8.81
C CYS A 259 17.10 4.68 -9.75
N ILE A 260 15.89 4.42 -9.23
CA ILE A 260 14.79 3.86 -10.02
C ILE A 260 14.36 4.86 -11.10
N SER A 261 14.26 6.15 -10.76
CA SER A 261 13.88 7.22 -11.69
C SER A 261 14.81 7.32 -12.90
N PHE A 262 16.11 7.05 -12.71
CA PHE A 262 17.08 6.98 -13.79
C PHE A 262 16.82 5.78 -14.70
N ASN A 263 16.56 4.61 -14.12
CA ASN A 263 16.29 3.38 -14.86
C ASN A 263 14.98 3.40 -15.67
N ILE A 264 14.06 4.32 -15.35
CA ILE A 264 12.82 4.54 -16.11
C ILE A 264 12.86 5.81 -16.99
N GLY A 265 14.03 6.47 -17.11
CA GLY A 265 14.22 7.66 -17.95
C GLY A 265 13.53 8.93 -17.44
N LYS A 266 13.16 9.00 -16.16
CA LYS A 266 12.42 10.13 -15.54
C LYS A 266 13.23 10.90 -14.50
N CYS A 267 14.53 10.64 -14.40
CA CYS A 267 15.38 11.35 -13.44
C CYS A 267 15.72 12.74 -13.95
N VAL A 268 15.21 13.77 -13.26
CA VAL A 268 15.66 15.15 -13.42
C VAL A 268 16.62 15.43 -12.27
N ALA A 269 17.92 15.42 -12.55
CA ALA A 269 18.91 15.83 -11.55
C ALA A 269 18.65 17.32 -11.19
N PRO A 270 18.65 17.72 -9.89
CA PRO A 270 19.06 17.00 -8.69
C PRO A 270 17.89 16.81 -7.68
N LYS A 271 16.88 15.99 -8.01
CA LYS A 271 15.74 15.75 -7.09
C LYS A 271 16.03 14.75 -5.96
N HIS A 272 17.21 14.16 -5.88
CA HIS A 272 17.62 13.23 -4.82
C HIS A 272 19.11 13.38 -4.50
N GLY A 273 19.53 12.97 -3.31
CA GLY A 273 20.91 13.15 -2.85
C GLY A 273 21.91 12.23 -3.57
N SER A 274 23.20 12.43 -3.25
CA SER A 274 24.34 11.71 -3.83
C SER A 274 24.40 10.22 -3.45
N GLU A 275 23.51 9.76 -2.57
CA GLU A 275 23.36 8.36 -2.18
C GLU A 275 22.81 7.44 -3.30
N PHE A 276 22.27 8.03 -4.37
CA PHE A 276 21.70 7.30 -5.49
C PHE A 276 22.65 7.27 -6.69
N ALA A 277 23.02 6.06 -7.12
CA ALA A 277 23.78 5.83 -8.34
C ALA A 277 22.87 5.89 -9.57
N HIS A 278 23.27 6.69 -10.56
CA HIS A 278 22.72 6.72 -11.92
C HIS A 278 23.40 5.64 -12.77
N VAL A 279 23.03 4.39 -12.51
CA VAL A 279 23.49 3.22 -13.26
C VAL A 279 22.30 2.37 -13.66
N CYS A 280 22.40 1.67 -14.79
CA CYS A 280 21.39 0.73 -15.23
C CYS A 280 21.37 -0.49 -14.30
N SER A 281 20.23 -0.79 -13.70
CA SER A 281 20.06 -1.89 -12.76
C SER A 281 20.18 -3.28 -13.41
N VAL A 282 20.06 -3.35 -14.74
CA VAL A 282 20.16 -4.60 -15.52
C VAL A 282 21.59 -4.90 -15.94
N CYS A 283 22.35 -3.90 -16.42
CA CYS A 283 23.69 -4.11 -16.98
C CYS A 283 24.83 -3.48 -16.17
N GLY A 284 24.53 -2.60 -15.21
CA GLY A 284 25.51 -1.88 -14.39
C GLY A 284 26.17 -0.67 -15.06
N SER A 285 25.84 -0.35 -16.32
CA SER A 285 26.42 0.79 -17.04
C SER A 285 25.78 2.12 -16.65
N SER A 286 26.58 3.18 -16.56
CA SER A 286 26.13 4.57 -16.44
C SER A 286 25.87 5.25 -17.81
N SER A 287 26.14 4.56 -18.92
CA SER A 287 26.08 5.10 -20.28
C SER A 287 24.69 5.14 -20.91
N HIS A 288 23.62 5.14 -20.09
CA HIS A 288 22.23 5.02 -20.54
C HIS A 288 21.45 6.30 -20.32
#